data_AF-A0A212ENT7-F1
#
_entry.id   AF-A0A212ENT7-F1
#
_cell.length_a   1.000
_cell.length_b   1.000
_cell.length_c   1.000
_cell.angle_alpha   90.00
_cell.angle_beta   90.00
_cell.angle_gamma   90.00
#
_symmetry.space_group_name_H-M   'P 1'
#
loop_
_entity.id
_entity.type
_entity.pdbx_description
1 polymer ?
#
loop_
_entity_poly.entity_id
_entity_poly.type
_entity_poly.pdbx_seq_one_letter_code
_entity_poly.pdbx_strand_id
1 'polypeptide(L)'
;MERLNDVTAFNHLTDKIQTDRSEHAYASAQEYKEALEAIRRNTGAERSRPQRTLEETNRSEEDLDAPDEVIPEPWELNNTARADIELLFFNRVPKVGSQTFMELLRRLAIKNQFGFHRDSVQRVETIRLAPANQQVLASVVTSHAPPASYIKHVCYTNFTRFGYPSPIYVNVVRDPVERVISWYYYVRAPWYYVERKQAFPDLPLPDPAWLKKDFETCVLSGDRECRYLEGETHEGIGDHRRQTLFFCGHEPQCTPFNSVEALQRAKRVVEQQYAVVGVLEDLNSTLLAFERYIPRFFTGALKMYWEELNTFNRINRNHFKLPVSEAVKQIVRANFTREIEFYEFCKQRLHLQLKALRDPSIILPTHKQTQSTHLYNNMV
;
A
#
# COMPACT_ATOMS: atom_id res chain seq x y z
N MET A 1 30.63 14.14 16.45
CA MET A 1 30.25 13.25 17.56
C MET A 1 29.20 13.99 18.38
N GLU A 2 27.96 14.00 17.90
CA GLU A 2 26.81 14.60 18.58
C GLU A 2 25.74 13.52 18.69
N ARG A 3 25.39 13.17 19.92
CA ARG A 3 24.31 12.22 20.23
C ARG A 3 22.99 12.99 20.10
N LEU A 4 22.23 12.74 19.04
CA LEU A 4 20.81 13.08 19.05
C LEU A 4 20.11 12.17 20.07
N ASN A 5 19.50 12.78 21.08
CA ASN A 5 18.75 12.11 22.13
C ASN A 5 17.51 11.41 21.54
N ASP A 6 17.56 10.08 21.53
CA ASP A 6 16.62 9.17 20.88
C ASP A 6 15.43 8.77 21.81
N VAL A 7 14.93 9.73 22.61
CA VAL A 7 13.95 9.48 23.70
C VAL A 7 12.52 9.91 23.35
N THR A 8 12.29 10.57 22.22
CA THR A 8 10.96 11.09 21.83
C THR A 8 10.11 10.10 21.00
N ALA A 9 10.68 8.98 20.59
CA ALA A 9 10.06 7.99 19.68
C ALA A 9 8.75 7.36 20.20
N PHE A 10 8.55 7.29 21.51
CA PHE A 10 7.35 6.70 22.14
C PHE A 10 6.50 7.72 22.92
N ASN A 11 6.99 8.94 23.15
CA ASN A 11 6.28 9.89 24.00
C ASN A 11 4.97 10.39 23.37
N HIS A 12 4.89 10.45 22.04
CA HIS A 12 3.64 10.80 21.35
C HIS A 12 2.57 9.69 21.39
N LEU A 13 2.93 8.47 21.80
CA LEU A 13 2.00 7.37 22.06
C LEU A 13 1.66 7.22 23.56
N THR A 14 2.27 8.04 24.43
CA THR A 14 2.09 8.03 25.88
C THR A 14 1.62 9.37 26.45
N ASP A 15 1.33 10.37 25.62
CA ASP A 15 0.71 11.61 26.07
C ASP A 15 -0.63 11.28 26.74
N LYS A 16 -0.62 11.35 28.07
CA LYS A 16 -1.82 11.21 28.91
C LYS A 16 -2.79 12.32 28.53
N ILE A 17 -3.77 11.98 27.69
CA ILE A 17 -5.01 12.75 27.62
C ILE A 17 -5.72 12.49 28.96
N GLN A 18 -6.00 13.54 29.73
CA GLN A 18 -6.96 13.46 30.82
C GLN A 18 -8.31 13.04 30.22
N THR A 19 -8.60 11.74 30.23
CA THR A 19 -9.93 11.24 29.90
C THR A 19 -10.77 11.44 31.15
N ASP A 20 -11.70 12.39 31.08
CA ASP A 20 -12.79 12.47 32.02
C ASP A 20 -13.51 11.12 32.04
N ARG A 21 -13.75 10.63 33.24
CA ARG A 21 -14.04 9.22 33.50
C ARG A 21 -15.53 8.98 33.30
N SER A 22 -15.98 8.96 32.04
CA SER A 22 -17.33 8.50 31.68
C SER A 22 -17.25 7.06 31.16
N GLU A 23 -17.97 6.16 31.84
CA GLU A 23 -18.27 4.82 31.34
C GLU A 23 -19.01 4.93 30.01
N HIS A 24 -18.38 4.55 28.90
CA HIS A 24 -19.03 4.52 27.60
C HIS A 24 -19.40 3.08 27.22
N ALA A 25 -20.70 2.82 27.26
CA ALA A 25 -21.34 1.71 26.57
C ALA A 25 -21.13 1.85 25.05
N TYR A 26 -21.11 0.71 24.36
CA TYR A 26 -21.06 0.63 22.90
C TYR A 26 -22.10 1.57 22.26
N ALA A 27 -21.69 2.31 21.22
CA ALA A 27 -22.55 3.28 20.55
C ALA A 27 -23.85 2.63 20.07
N SER A 28 -24.97 3.19 20.50
CA SER A 28 -26.31 2.74 20.15
C SER A 28 -26.66 3.12 18.71
N ALA A 29 -27.65 2.42 18.12
CA ALA A 29 -28.17 2.74 16.80
C ALA A 29 -28.71 4.18 16.65
N GLN A 30 -28.97 4.86 17.77
CA GLN A 30 -29.43 6.25 17.82
C GLN A 30 -28.27 7.22 17.57
N GLU A 31 -27.12 7.01 18.22
CA GLU A 31 -25.91 7.83 18.04
C GLU A 31 -25.36 7.70 16.61
N TYR A 32 -25.54 6.53 15.99
CA TYR A 32 -25.25 6.28 14.58
C TYR A 32 -26.12 7.12 13.62
N LYS A 33 -27.42 7.27 13.91
CA LYS A 33 -28.32 8.13 13.12
C LYS A 33 -27.96 9.60 13.25
N GLU A 34 -27.63 10.06 14.45
CA GLU A 34 -27.26 11.45 14.71
C GLU A 34 -25.96 11.85 14.00
N ALA A 35 -24.97 10.95 13.97
CA ALA A 35 -23.74 11.14 13.19
C ALA A 35 -24.01 11.24 11.67
N LEU A 36 -24.89 10.40 11.13
CA LEU A 36 -25.29 10.47 9.72
C LEU A 36 -26.04 11.76 9.37
N GLU A 37 -26.87 12.27 10.29
CA GLU A 37 -27.58 13.54 10.11
C GLU A 37 -26.65 14.75 10.20
N ALA A 38 -25.64 14.72 11.07
CA ALA A 38 -24.61 15.75 11.14
C ALA A 38 -23.79 15.85 9.84
N ILE A 39 -23.47 14.70 9.21
CA ILE A 39 -22.78 14.63 7.91
C ILE A 39 -23.68 15.21 6.79
N ARG A 40 -24.99 14.95 6.82
CA ARG A 40 -25.95 15.52 5.87
C ARG A 40 -26.06 17.04 5.97
N ARG A 41 -26.04 17.60 7.19
CA ARG A 41 -26.10 19.06 7.39
C ARG A 41 -24.86 19.78 6.85
N ASN A 42 -23.69 19.15 6.90
CA ASN A 42 -22.44 19.76 6.44
C ASN A 42 -22.17 19.62 4.92
N THR A 43 -22.97 18.82 4.20
CA THR A 43 -22.73 18.52 2.78
C THR A 43 -23.74 19.14 1.79
N GLY A 44 -24.69 19.97 2.26
CA GLY A 44 -25.38 20.97 1.44
C GLY A 44 -25.87 20.52 0.06
N ALA A 45 -26.52 19.35 -0.05
CA ALA A 45 -27.10 18.88 -1.30
C ALA A 45 -28.51 18.33 -1.08
N GLU A 46 -29.51 19.22 -1.14
CA GLU A 46 -30.89 18.82 -1.37
C GLU A 46 -31.01 18.23 -2.79
N ARG A 47 -31.32 16.93 -2.90
CA ARG A 47 -31.79 16.33 -4.15
C ARG A 47 -33.28 16.06 -4.04
N SER A 48 -34.06 16.88 -4.74
CA SER A 48 -35.46 16.64 -5.09
C SER A 48 -35.63 15.29 -5.79
N ARG A 49 -36.58 14.47 -5.34
CA ARG A 49 -36.93 13.17 -5.95
C ARG A 49 -37.66 13.38 -7.28
N PRO A 50 -37.26 12.71 -8.39
CA PRO A 50 -38.14 12.52 -9.53
C PRO A 50 -38.99 11.26 -9.35
N GLN A 51 -40.27 11.41 -9.69
CA GLN A 51 -41.33 10.41 -9.70
C GLN A 51 -41.10 9.42 -10.87
N ARG A 52 -41.11 8.11 -10.62
CA ARG A 52 -41.04 7.08 -11.68
C ARG A 52 -42.43 6.90 -12.30
N THR A 53 -42.59 7.31 -13.54
CA THR A 53 -43.55 6.70 -14.47
C THR A 53 -42.84 5.56 -15.21
N LEU A 54 -43.46 4.38 -15.22
CA LEU A 54 -43.05 3.22 -15.99
C LEU A 54 -43.55 3.41 -17.42
N GLU A 55 -42.65 3.62 -18.38
CA GLU A 55 -42.92 3.40 -19.80
C GLU A 55 -41.91 2.36 -20.31
N GLU A 56 -42.45 1.26 -20.80
CA GLU A 56 -41.72 0.23 -21.54
C GLU A 56 -41.36 0.77 -22.92
N THR A 57 -40.08 0.79 -23.27
CA THR A 57 -39.65 0.96 -24.67
C THR A 57 -38.64 -0.10 -25.04
N ASN A 58 -39.03 -0.84 -26.08
CA ASN A 58 -38.33 -1.90 -26.78
C ASN A 58 -37.51 -1.27 -27.94
N ARG A 59 -36.38 -1.90 -28.33
CA ARG A 59 -35.45 -1.58 -29.46
C ARG A 59 -34.44 -0.45 -29.13
N SER A 60 -33.17 -0.46 -29.58
CA SER A 60 -32.51 -1.12 -30.72
C SER A 60 -30.98 -1.17 -30.50
N GLU A 61 -30.32 -2.01 -31.28
CA GLU A 61 -28.87 -2.10 -31.50
C GLU A 61 -28.28 -0.74 -31.95
N GLU A 62 -27.67 0.01 -31.03
CA GLU A 62 -26.79 1.16 -31.32
C GLU A 62 -25.66 1.21 -30.27
N ASP A 63 -24.66 0.34 -30.38
CA ASP A 63 -23.34 0.55 -29.79
C ASP A 63 -22.37 0.88 -30.94
N LEU A 64 -22.46 2.12 -31.43
CA LEU A 64 -21.52 2.70 -32.39
C LEU A 64 -20.48 3.55 -31.65
N ASP A 65 -19.21 3.25 -31.90
CA ASP A 65 -18.03 4.10 -31.71
C ASP A 65 -17.70 4.57 -30.27
N ALA A 66 -17.17 3.64 -29.45
CA ALA A 66 -16.16 4.03 -28.48
C ALA A 66 -14.85 4.29 -29.24
N PRO A 67 -14.16 5.44 -29.06
CA PRO A 67 -12.87 5.66 -29.71
C PRO A 67 -11.92 4.52 -29.34
N ASP A 68 -11.30 3.90 -30.36
CA ASP A 68 -10.32 2.83 -30.17
C ASP A 68 -9.32 3.25 -29.08
N GLU A 69 -9.35 2.54 -27.94
CA GLU A 69 -8.39 2.73 -26.87
C GLU A 69 -7.00 2.48 -27.48
N VAL A 70 -6.19 3.53 -27.67
CA VAL A 70 -4.83 3.39 -28.21
C VAL A 70 -3.98 2.67 -27.16
N ILE A 71 -3.87 1.35 -27.31
CA ILE A 71 -3.07 0.50 -26.42
C ILE A 71 -1.59 0.65 -26.83
N PRO A 72 -0.71 1.14 -25.93
CA PRO A 72 0.72 1.22 -26.21
C PRO A 72 1.31 -0.16 -26.46
N GLU A 73 2.44 -0.18 -27.16
CA GLU A 73 3.17 -1.40 -27.40
C GLU A 73 3.92 -1.86 -26.13
N PRO A 74 4.15 -3.16 -25.91
CA PRO A 74 4.76 -3.69 -24.69
C PRO A 74 6.07 -3.01 -24.30
N TRP A 75 6.93 -2.69 -25.27
CA TRP A 75 8.23 -2.09 -25.00
C TRP A 75 8.11 -0.65 -24.48
N GLU A 76 7.04 0.07 -24.81
CA GLU A 76 6.78 1.42 -24.32
C GLU A 76 6.50 1.43 -22.81
N LEU A 77 5.93 0.33 -22.31
CA LEU A 77 5.60 0.12 -20.90
C LEU A 77 6.66 -0.72 -20.15
N ASN A 78 7.74 -1.13 -20.83
CA ASN A 78 8.79 -1.97 -20.28
C ASN A 78 9.99 -1.15 -19.81
N ASN A 79 9.96 -0.69 -18.57
CA ASN A 79 11.11 0.01 -17.97
C ASN A 79 12.26 -0.94 -17.59
N THR A 80 12.08 -2.27 -17.60
CA THR A 80 13.17 -3.23 -17.30
C THR A 80 14.34 -3.06 -18.25
N ALA A 81 14.06 -2.80 -19.54
CA ALA A 81 15.07 -2.58 -20.56
C ALA A 81 15.87 -1.27 -20.38
N ARG A 82 15.41 -0.38 -19.49
CA ARG A 82 16.07 0.91 -19.17
C ARG A 82 16.96 0.85 -17.94
N ALA A 83 17.07 -0.31 -17.28
CA ALA A 83 17.98 -0.49 -16.15
C ALA A 83 19.42 -0.66 -16.63
N ASP A 84 20.37 -0.06 -15.90
CA ASP A 84 21.81 -0.12 -16.23
C ASP A 84 22.48 -1.39 -15.68
N ILE A 85 21.81 -2.10 -14.76
CA ILE A 85 22.33 -3.28 -14.08
C ILE A 85 21.22 -4.30 -13.85
N GLU A 86 21.57 -5.60 -13.97
CA GLU A 86 20.67 -6.72 -13.69
C GLU A 86 20.50 -6.90 -12.17
N LEU A 87 19.97 -5.88 -11.50
CA LEU A 87 19.69 -5.86 -10.07
C LEU A 87 18.26 -5.43 -9.83
N LEU A 88 17.46 -6.30 -9.23
CA LEU A 88 16.08 -6.02 -8.84
C LEU A 88 16.03 -5.27 -7.49
N PHE A 89 15.53 -4.05 -7.48
CA PHE A 89 15.38 -3.29 -6.23
C PHE A 89 13.90 -3.14 -5.84
N PHE A 90 13.54 -3.74 -4.71
CA PHE A 90 12.21 -3.66 -4.12
C PHE A 90 12.23 -2.71 -2.91
N ASN A 91 11.96 -1.43 -3.16
CA ASN A 91 11.83 -0.40 -2.12
C ASN A 91 10.45 -0.51 -1.44
N ARG A 92 10.27 -1.60 -0.69
CA ARG A 92 8.97 -2.13 -0.29
C ARG A 92 8.13 -1.18 0.57
N VAL A 93 6.87 -1.01 0.19
CA VAL A 93 5.86 -0.36 1.03
C VAL A 93 5.46 -1.28 2.20
N PRO A 94 5.25 -0.76 3.42
CA PRO A 94 4.67 -1.52 4.52
C PRO A 94 3.23 -1.97 4.24
N LYS A 95 2.91 -3.18 4.69
CA LYS A 95 1.55 -3.78 4.70
C LYS A 95 0.92 -4.04 3.32
N VAL A 96 1.74 -4.15 2.28
CA VAL A 96 1.33 -4.54 0.90
C VAL A 96 1.58 -6.03 0.60
N GLY A 97 1.55 -6.89 1.62
CA GLY A 97 1.90 -8.31 1.46
C GLY A 97 3.40 -8.58 1.26
N SER A 98 4.24 -7.60 1.60
CA SER A 98 5.66 -7.62 1.22
C SER A 98 6.51 -8.71 1.90
N GLN A 99 6.07 -9.32 3.01
CA GLN A 99 6.74 -10.53 3.55
C GLN A 99 6.50 -11.76 2.67
N THR A 100 5.28 -11.94 2.17
CA THR A 100 4.94 -13.01 1.20
C THR A 100 5.71 -12.81 -0.09
N PHE A 101 5.77 -11.58 -0.60
CA PHE A 101 6.54 -11.27 -1.81
C PHE A 101 8.05 -11.52 -1.63
N MET A 102 8.60 -11.17 -0.46
CA MET A 102 10.00 -11.48 -0.12
C MET A 102 10.28 -12.99 -0.10
N GLU A 103 9.38 -13.76 0.51
CA GLU A 103 9.52 -15.22 0.56
C GLU A 103 9.43 -15.84 -0.85
N LEU A 104 8.51 -15.35 -1.69
CA LEU A 104 8.42 -15.75 -3.09
C LEU A 104 9.72 -15.42 -3.84
N LEU A 105 10.23 -14.19 -3.68
CA LEU A 105 11.46 -13.76 -4.33
C LEU A 105 12.67 -14.58 -3.86
N ARG A 106 12.73 -14.97 -2.58
CA ARG A 106 13.77 -15.85 -2.04
C ARG A 106 13.76 -17.23 -2.69
N ARG A 107 12.58 -17.81 -2.94
CA ARG A 107 12.45 -19.10 -3.63
C ARG A 107 12.76 -18.99 -5.11
N LEU A 108 12.32 -17.89 -5.75
CA LEU A 108 12.69 -17.57 -7.13
C LEU A 108 14.19 -17.34 -7.29
N ALA A 109 14.87 -16.78 -6.28
CA ALA A 109 16.32 -16.61 -6.29
C ALA A 109 17.06 -17.95 -6.44
N ILE A 110 16.57 -18.99 -5.76
CA ILE A 110 17.09 -20.36 -5.87
C ILE A 110 16.80 -20.92 -7.27
N LYS A 111 15.53 -20.83 -7.71
CA LYS A 111 15.09 -21.39 -9.00
C LYS A 111 15.76 -20.73 -10.20
N ASN A 112 15.80 -19.40 -10.20
CA ASN A 112 16.24 -18.58 -11.32
C ASN A 112 17.72 -18.14 -11.16
N GLN A 113 18.42 -18.62 -10.14
CA GLN A 113 19.87 -18.43 -9.93
C GLN A 113 20.28 -16.95 -9.87
N PHE A 114 19.80 -16.22 -8.86
CA PHE A 114 20.21 -14.84 -8.57
C PHE A 114 20.43 -14.62 -7.05
N GLY A 115 21.19 -13.59 -6.69
CA GLY A 115 21.45 -13.23 -5.29
C GLY A 115 20.23 -12.64 -4.58
N PHE A 116 19.95 -13.07 -3.35
CA PHE A 116 18.86 -12.52 -2.53
C PHE A 116 19.40 -11.74 -1.34
N HIS A 117 19.15 -10.43 -1.31
CA HIS A 117 19.63 -9.52 -0.27
C HIS A 117 18.49 -8.68 0.30
N ARG A 118 18.61 -8.35 1.59
CA ARG A 118 17.68 -7.46 2.30
C ARG A 118 18.43 -6.62 3.32
N ASP A 119 17.85 -5.48 3.66
CA ASP A 119 18.34 -4.65 4.73
C ASP A 119 18.30 -5.38 6.09
N SER A 120 19.19 -4.97 7.00
CA SER A 120 19.24 -5.50 8.36
C SER A 120 18.11 -4.96 9.23
N VAL A 121 17.77 -5.67 10.31
CA VAL A 121 16.74 -5.20 11.25
C VAL A 121 17.28 -3.98 12.00
N GLN A 122 16.57 -2.85 11.89
CA GLN A 122 16.94 -1.60 12.54
C GLN A 122 16.02 -1.29 13.73
N ARG A 123 16.52 -0.50 14.70
CA ARG A 123 15.72 -0.02 15.84
C ARG A 123 14.58 0.87 15.37
N VAL A 124 14.89 1.81 14.48
CA VAL A 124 13.92 2.70 13.84
C VAL A 124 14.13 2.57 12.34
N GLU A 125 13.06 2.22 11.62
CA GLU A 125 13.10 2.16 10.17
C GLU A 125 13.10 3.59 9.62
N THR A 126 14.18 3.97 8.93
CA THR A 126 14.30 5.30 8.33
C THR A 126 13.96 5.23 6.85
N ILE A 127 12.73 5.63 6.51
CA ILE A 127 12.22 5.51 5.12
C ILE A 127 12.65 6.67 4.21
N ARG A 128 12.88 7.86 4.76
CA ARG A 128 13.40 9.03 4.02
C ARG A 128 14.84 9.28 4.41
N LEU A 129 15.70 9.35 3.40
CA LEU A 129 17.14 9.46 3.58
C LEU A 129 17.60 10.85 3.19
N ALA A 130 18.50 11.43 3.98
CA ALA A 130 19.28 12.59 3.56
C ALA A 130 20.16 12.22 2.33
N PRO A 131 20.58 13.18 1.49
CA PRO A 131 21.33 12.89 0.26
C PRO A 131 22.57 12.02 0.46
N ALA A 132 23.35 12.22 1.52
CA ALA A 132 24.50 11.37 1.83
C ALA A 132 24.10 9.90 2.08
N ASN A 133 22.99 9.68 2.79
CA ASN A 133 22.48 8.32 3.06
C ASN A 133 21.84 7.69 1.80
N GLN A 134 21.28 8.50 0.90
CA GLN A 134 20.82 8.03 -0.41
C GLN A 134 22.00 7.52 -1.26
N GLN A 135 23.12 8.25 -1.26
CA GLN A 135 24.35 7.81 -1.93
C GLN A 135 24.89 6.50 -1.33
N VAL A 136 24.91 6.40 0.01
CA VAL A 136 25.30 5.16 0.70
C VAL A 136 24.38 4.00 0.30
N LEU A 137 23.06 4.21 0.26
CA LEU A 137 22.11 3.21 -0.19
C LEU A 137 22.42 2.75 -1.63
N ALA A 138 22.61 3.70 -2.55
CA ALA A 138 22.93 3.39 -3.94
C ALA A 138 24.22 2.57 -4.05
N SER A 139 25.26 2.94 -3.28
CA SER A 139 26.52 2.20 -3.21
C SER A 139 26.36 0.78 -2.67
N VAL A 140 25.60 0.61 -1.59
CA VAL A 140 25.37 -0.71 -0.97
C VAL A 140 24.60 -1.60 -1.91
N VAL A 141 23.50 -1.11 -2.48
CA VAL A 141 22.66 -1.88 -3.39
C VAL A 141 23.46 -2.32 -4.62
N THR A 142 24.20 -1.41 -5.24
CA THR A 142 24.96 -1.72 -6.48
C THR A 142 26.25 -2.52 -6.23
N SER A 143 26.66 -2.72 -4.98
CA SER A 143 27.83 -3.55 -4.65
C SER A 143 27.59 -5.06 -4.80
N HIS A 144 26.33 -5.48 -4.90
CA HIS A 144 25.96 -6.88 -5.07
C HIS A 144 26.21 -7.36 -6.50
N ALA A 145 26.86 -8.51 -6.66
CA ALA A 145 27.15 -9.12 -7.95
C ALA A 145 25.85 -9.48 -8.71
N PRO A 146 25.58 -8.91 -9.90
CA PRO A 146 24.42 -9.27 -10.71
C PRO A 146 24.51 -10.71 -11.23
N PRO A 147 23.37 -11.42 -11.39
CA PRO A 147 22.02 -10.98 -11.06
C PRO A 147 21.76 -11.02 -9.56
N ALA A 148 21.14 -9.97 -9.04
CA ALA A 148 20.83 -9.86 -7.62
C ALA A 148 19.50 -9.17 -7.38
N SER A 149 18.96 -9.34 -6.17
CA SER A 149 17.82 -8.60 -5.66
C SER A 149 18.16 -7.97 -4.32
N TYR A 150 17.65 -6.77 -4.09
CA TYR A 150 17.79 -6.06 -2.82
C TYR A 150 16.45 -5.51 -2.36
N ILE A 151 16.16 -5.62 -1.07
CA ILE A 151 14.87 -5.26 -0.48
C ILE A 151 15.09 -4.35 0.73
N LYS A 152 14.44 -3.18 0.76
CA LYS A 152 14.48 -2.25 1.89
C LYS A 152 13.19 -1.42 1.99
N HIS A 153 12.78 -1.07 3.21
CA HIS A 153 11.74 -0.07 3.41
C HIS A 153 12.34 1.33 3.22
N VAL A 154 12.20 1.89 2.01
CA VAL A 154 12.74 3.21 1.69
C VAL A 154 11.95 3.87 0.57
N CYS A 155 11.91 5.20 0.55
CA CYS A 155 11.34 5.95 -0.56
C CYS A 155 12.19 5.77 -1.83
N TYR A 156 11.60 6.02 -2.99
CA TYR A 156 12.31 5.99 -4.26
C TYR A 156 13.58 6.85 -4.21
N THR A 157 14.70 6.26 -4.65
CA THR A 157 16.00 6.92 -4.71
C THR A 157 16.50 6.92 -6.15
N ASN A 158 16.75 8.09 -6.73
CA ASN A 158 17.36 8.16 -8.06
C ASN A 158 18.88 7.86 -7.96
N PHE A 159 19.31 6.66 -8.34
CA PHE A 159 20.72 6.23 -8.24
C PHE A 159 21.63 7.00 -9.20
N THR A 160 21.13 7.32 -10.39
CA THR A 160 21.90 8.05 -11.42
C THR A 160 22.30 9.45 -10.96
N ARG A 161 21.49 10.08 -10.08
CA ARG A 161 21.83 11.37 -9.44
C ARG A 161 23.15 11.30 -8.65
N PHE A 162 23.54 10.12 -8.19
CA PHE A 162 24.74 9.88 -7.39
C PHE A 162 25.85 9.17 -8.17
N GLY A 163 25.73 9.04 -9.50
CA GLY A 163 26.72 8.37 -10.34
C GLY A 163 26.70 6.84 -10.26
N TYR A 164 25.60 6.24 -9.76
CA TYR A 164 25.42 4.80 -9.69
C TYR A 164 24.46 4.30 -10.77
N PRO A 165 24.63 3.05 -11.26
CA PRO A 165 23.74 2.45 -12.25
C PRO A 165 22.31 2.32 -11.70
N SER A 166 21.31 2.59 -12.53
CA SER A 166 19.91 2.43 -12.18
C SER A 166 19.51 0.94 -12.09
N PRO A 167 18.98 0.46 -10.95
CA PRO A 167 18.48 -0.91 -10.83
C PRO A 167 17.09 -1.05 -11.46
N ILE A 168 16.60 -2.28 -11.57
CA ILE A 168 15.23 -2.60 -11.97
C ILE A 168 14.31 -2.36 -10.76
N TYR A 169 13.62 -1.22 -10.74
CA TYR A 169 12.65 -0.90 -9.69
C TYR A 169 11.35 -1.68 -9.85
N VAL A 170 10.91 -2.31 -8.75
CA VAL A 170 9.60 -2.96 -8.64
C VAL A 170 8.91 -2.58 -7.35
N ASN A 171 7.58 -2.65 -7.33
CA ASN A 171 6.83 -2.52 -6.09
C ASN A 171 5.48 -3.23 -6.13
N VAL A 172 4.77 -3.22 -5.01
CA VAL A 172 3.39 -3.69 -4.89
C VAL A 172 2.61 -2.66 -4.08
N VAL A 173 1.43 -2.26 -4.56
CA VAL A 173 0.47 -1.41 -3.85
C VAL A 173 -0.70 -2.23 -3.29
N ARG A 174 -1.52 -1.58 -2.48
CA ARG A 174 -2.66 -2.18 -1.77
C ARG A 174 -3.69 -1.07 -1.53
N ASP A 175 -4.98 -1.41 -1.48
CA ASP A 175 -6.03 -0.46 -1.09
C ASP A 175 -5.58 0.35 0.14
N PRO A 176 -5.51 1.69 0.05
CA PRO A 176 -4.93 2.51 1.09
C PRO A 176 -5.62 2.37 2.45
N VAL A 177 -6.94 2.16 2.47
CA VAL A 177 -7.73 2.01 3.70
C VAL A 177 -7.48 0.65 4.34
N GLU A 178 -7.53 -0.43 3.56
CA GLU A 178 -7.17 -1.77 4.03
C GLU A 178 -5.71 -1.85 4.50
N ARG A 179 -4.83 -1.03 3.92
CA ARG A 179 -3.42 -0.92 4.31
C ARG A 179 -3.26 -0.25 5.67
N VAL A 180 -3.93 0.88 5.92
CA VAL A 180 -3.85 1.54 7.24
C VAL A 180 -4.57 0.76 8.34
N ILE A 181 -5.69 0.08 8.04
CA ILE A 181 -6.32 -0.87 8.96
C ILE A 181 -5.34 -1.99 9.30
N SER A 182 -4.66 -2.55 8.30
CA SER A 182 -3.67 -3.59 8.50
C SER A 182 -2.47 -3.11 9.34
N TRP A 183 -2.04 -1.86 9.17
CA TRP A 183 -1.02 -1.24 10.02
C TRP A 183 -1.51 -1.06 11.45
N TYR A 184 -2.71 -0.51 11.64
CA TYR A 184 -3.32 -0.23 12.94
C TYR A 184 -3.33 -1.46 13.87
N TYR A 185 -3.78 -2.61 13.36
CA TYR A 185 -3.78 -3.86 14.12
C TYR A 185 -2.41 -4.55 14.17
N TYR A 186 -1.51 -4.25 13.24
CA TYR A 186 -0.14 -4.79 13.28
C TYR A 186 0.68 -4.16 14.39
N VAL A 187 0.60 -2.85 14.59
CA VAL A 187 1.34 -2.20 15.68
C VAL A 187 0.78 -2.48 17.05
N ARG A 188 -0.47 -2.93 17.17
CA ARG A 188 -1.12 -3.31 18.45
C ARG A 188 -0.99 -4.78 18.81
N ALA A 189 -0.41 -5.56 17.91
CA ALA A 189 -0.14 -6.97 18.07
C ALA A 189 0.76 -7.28 19.27
N PRO A 190 0.41 -8.23 20.16
CA PRO A 190 1.31 -8.63 21.24
C PRO A 190 2.68 -9.13 20.75
N TRP A 191 2.73 -9.93 19.66
CA TRP A 191 3.98 -10.46 19.13
C TRP A 191 4.91 -9.37 18.59
N TYR A 192 4.37 -8.26 18.06
CA TYR A 192 5.16 -7.12 17.62
C TYR A 192 6.00 -6.54 18.78
N TYR A 193 5.41 -6.42 19.97
CA TYR A 193 6.14 -5.92 21.14
C TYR A 193 7.06 -6.96 21.76
N VAL A 194 6.68 -8.24 21.77
CA VAL A 194 7.55 -9.33 22.26
C VAL A 194 8.83 -9.40 21.44
N GLU A 195 8.73 -9.46 20.11
CA GLU A 195 9.89 -9.50 19.21
C GLU A 195 10.76 -8.26 19.35
N ARG A 196 10.15 -7.07 19.41
CA ARG A 196 10.91 -5.81 19.57
C ARG A 196 11.56 -5.70 20.94
N LYS A 197 10.95 -6.18 22.01
CA LYS A 197 11.56 -6.24 23.36
C LYS A 197 12.71 -7.23 23.43
N GLN A 198 12.63 -8.35 22.70
CA GLN A 198 13.75 -9.29 22.61
C GLN A 198 14.96 -8.66 21.89
N ALA A 199 14.70 -7.93 20.79
CA ALA A 199 15.76 -7.22 20.06
C ALA A 199 16.27 -5.96 20.77
N PHE A 200 15.38 -5.26 21.49
CA PHE A 200 15.62 -3.97 22.12
C PHE A 200 14.94 -3.91 23.51
N PRO A 201 15.58 -4.46 24.57
CA PRO A 201 14.97 -4.62 25.89
C PRO A 201 14.50 -3.34 26.58
N ASP A 202 15.11 -2.21 26.22
CA ASP A 202 14.89 -0.88 26.81
C ASP A 202 13.65 -0.14 26.25
N LEU A 203 13.03 -0.65 25.18
CA LEU A 203 11.84 0.00 24.58
C LEU A 203 10.66 0.04 25.57
N PRO A 204 9.98 1.18 25.78
CA PRO A 204 8.81 1.22 26.65
C PRO A 204 7.66 0.39 26.08
N LEU A 205 6.81 -0.17 26.95
CA LEU A 205 5.57 -0.80 26.54
C LEU A 205 4.47 0.27 26.38
N PRO A 206 3.59 0.17 25.37
CA PRO A 206 2.48 1.11 25.21
C PRO A 206 1.41 0.95 26.28
N ASP A 207 0.54 1.95 26.36
CA ASP A 207 -0.64 1.91 27.22
C ASP A 207 -1.57 0.73 26.83
N PRO A 208 -1.99 -0.12 27.80
CA PRO A 208 -2.95 -1.19 27.55
C PRO A 208 -4.29 -0.74 26.94
N ALA A 209 -4.77 0.47 27.24
CA ALA A 209 -5.99 1.02 26.65
C ALA A 209 -5.80 1.31 25.16
N TRP A 210 -4.65 1.85 24.76
CA TRP A 210 -4.30 2.08 23.37
C TRP A 210 -4.19 0.76 22.58
N LEU A 211 -3.61 -0.28 23.19
CA LEU A 211 -3.48 -1.62 22.60
C LEU A 211 -4.84 -2.29 22.33
N LYS A 212 -5.82 -2.07 23.21
CA LYS A 212 -7.14 -2.70 23.13
C LYS A 212 -8.12 -1.96 22.23
N LYS A 213 -7.91 -0.67 21.96
CA LYS A 213 -8.83 0.13 21.15
C LYS A 213 -8.88 -0.39 19.71
N ASP A 214 -10.06 -0.75 19.24
CA ASP A 214 -10.27 -1.18 17.85
C ASP A 214 -10.32 0.01 16.88
N PHE A 215 -10.19 -0.28 15.59
CA PHE A 215 -10.11 0.74 14.54
C PHE A 215 -11.42 1.52 14.37
N GLU A 216 -12.58 0.87 14.54
CA GLU A 216 -13.87 1.54 14.38
C GLU A 216 -14.07 2.58 15.47
N THR A 217 -13.85 2.17 16.72
CA THR A 217 -13.90 3.07 17.87
C THR A 217 -12.96 4.26 17.66
N CYS A 218 -11.73 4.02 17.20
CA CYS A 218 -10.75 5.07 16.92
C CYS A 218 -11.21 6.09 15.85
N VAL A 219 -11.85 5.62 14.77
CA VAL A 219 -12.40 6.50 13.72
C VAL A 219 -13.61 7.28 14.24
N LEU A 220 -14.55 6.60 14.90
CA LEU A 220 -15.82 7.18 15.36
C LEU A 220 -15.64 8.17 16.51
N SER A 221 -14.68 7.93 17.42
CA SER A 221 -14.31 8.90 18.46
C SER A 221 -13.49 10.07 17.92
N GLY A 222 -13.07 10.01 16.66
CA GLY A 222 -12.20 11.00 16.05
C GLY A 222 -10.85 11.04 16.77
N ASP A 223 -10.22 9.90 17.05
CA ASP A 223 -8.88 9.87 17.63
C ASP A 223 -7.84 10.41 16.64
N ARG A 224 -6.80 11.08 17.16
CA ARG A 224 -5.80 11.78 16.35
C ARG A 224 -5.17 10.90 15.25
N GLU A 225 -4.85 9.65 15.57
CA GLU A 225 -4.21 8.70 14.66
C GLU A 225 -5.13 8.17 13.55
N CYS A 226 -6.46 8.28 13.72
CA CYS A 226 -7.47 7.80 12.77
C CYS A 226 -8.20 8.92 12.01
N ARG A 227 -7.87 10.19 12.25
CA ARG A 227 -8.47 11.34 11.54
C ARG A 227 -7.96 11.51 10.11
N TYR A 228 -6.66 11.29 9.89
CA TYR A 228 -5.99 11.45 8.60
C TYR A 228 -6.26 12.80 7.91
N LEU A 229 -5.79 13.91 8.50
CA LEU A 229 -6.05 15.24 7.94
C LEU A 229 -5.12 15.55 6.77
N GLU A 230 -5.68 16.11 5.69
CA GLU A 230 -4.94 16.57 4.52
C GLU A 230 -3.87 17.61 4.88
N GLY A 231 -2.74 17.56 4.17
CA GLY A 231 -1.63 18.49 4.36
C GLY A 231 -0.72 18.15 5.55
N GLU A 232 -1.09 17.20 6.41
CA GLU A 232 -0.23 16.78 7.51
C GLU A 232 1.09 16.22 7.02
N THR A 233 2.18 16.73 7.57
CA THR A 233 3.55 16.35 7.23
C THR A 233 4.22 15.49 8.28
N HIS A 234 3.55 15.18 9.39
CA HIS A 234 4.17 14.45 10.49
C HIS A 234 4.65 13.07 10.01
N GLU A 235 5.93 12.76 10.21
CA GLU A 235 6.58 11.48 9.89
C GLU A 235 7.01 10.74 11.15
N GLY A 236 6.22 10.84 12.23
CA GLY A 236 6.49 10.13 13.46
C GLY A 236 6.58 8.63 13.22
N ILE A 237 7.33 7.92 14.09
CA ILE A 237 7.40 6.46 14.07
C ILE A 237 5.97 5.92 14.19
N GLY A 238 5.51 5.24 13.15
CA GLY A 238 4.14 4.73 13.08
C GLY A 238 3.21 5.48 12.11
N ASP A 239 3.63 6.58 11.49
CA ASP A 239 2.85 7.20 10.42
C ASP A 239 3.07 6.48 9.08
N HIS A 240 2.22 5.49 8.83
CA HIS A 240 2.22 4.72 7.58
C HIS A 240 1.02 5.04 6.71
N ARG A 241 0.41 6.22 6.82
CA ARG A 241 -0.77 6.57 6.00
C ARG A 241 -0.44 6.83 4.51
N ARG A 242 0.80 7.23 4.21
CA ARG A 242 1.26 7.63 2.86
C ARG A 242 1.88 6.46 2.11
N GLN A 243 1.15 5.87 1.16
CA GLN A 243 1.73 4.94 0.19
C GLN A 243 2.44 5.70 -0.91
N THR A 244 1.87 6.82 -1.36
CA THR A 244 2.46 7.72 -2.37
C THR A 244 3.89 8.14 -2.03
N LEU A 245 4.20 8.37 -0.75
CA LEU A 245 5.52 8.78 -0.27
C LEU A 245 6.65 7.84 -0.74
N PHE A 246 6.40 6.53 -0.76
CA PHE A 246 7.41 5.55 -1.18
C PHE A 246 7.79 5.65 -2.67
N PHE A 247 6.93 6.26 -3.48
CA PHE A 247 7.14 6.45 -4.92
C PHE A 247 7.50 7.89 -5.26
N CYS A 248 6.99 8.87 -4.51
CA CYS A 248 7.29 10.28 -4.74
C CYS A 248 8.77 10.60 -4.52
N GLY A 249 9.38 10.03 -3.47
CA GLY A 249 10.81 10.20 -3.19
C GLY A 249 11.11 10.78 -1.81
N HIS A 250 12.27 11.41 -1.69
CA HIS A 250 12.81 11.89 -0.41
C HIS A 250 12.51 13.37 -0.15
N GLU A 251 11.96 14.07 -1.12
CA GLU A 251 11.79 15.51 -1.15
C GLU A 251 10.69 15.98 -0.17
N PRO A 252 10.83 17.17 0.46
CA PRO A 252 9.81 17.71 1.37
C PRO A 252 8.41 17.83 0.75
N GLN A 253 8.33 18.03 -0.56
CA GLN A 253 7.07 18.11 -1.29
C GLN A 253 6.30 16.78 -1.34
N CYS A 254 6.95 15.66 -1.02
CA CYS A 254 6.32 14.34 -0.91
C CYS A 254 5.64 14.11 0.44
N THR A 255 5.89 14.98 1.43
CA THR A 255 5.47 14.77 2.82
C THR A 255 4.03 15.15 3.13
N PRO A 256 3.43 16.19 2.53
CA PRO A 256 2.06 16.57 2.87
C PRO A 256 1.10 15.45 2.46
N PHE A 257 0.39 14.90 3.45
CA PHE A 257 -0.58 13.82 3.23
C PHE A 257 -1.67 14.27 2.28
N ASN A 258 -2.07 13.36 1.39
CA ASN A 258 -3.17 13.57 0.46
C ASN A 258 -2.99 14.79 -0.47
N SER A 259 -1.75 15.18 -0.77
CA SER A 259 -1.45 16.34 -1.61
C SER A 259 -1.37 15.99 -3.11
N VAL A 260 -1.78 16.96 -3.93
CA VAL A 260 -1.71 16.84 -5.40
C VAL A 260 -0.26 16.74 -5.88
N GLU A 261 0.66 17.51 -5.30
CA GLU A 261 2.06 17.48 -5.74
C GLU A 261 2.71 16.11 -5.50
N ALA A 262 2.55 15.53 -4.29
CA ALA A 262 3.09 14.22 -3.97
C ALA A 262 2.52 13.14 -4.90
N LEU A 263 1.22 13.19 -5.17
CA LEU A 263 0.54 12.29 -6.09
C LEU A 263 1.12 12.36 -7.51
N GLN A 264 1.21 13.56 -8.09
CA GLN A 264 1.66 13.73 -9.47
C GLN A 264 3.13 13.34 -9.65
N ARG A 265 3.98 13.63 -8.66
CA ARG A 265 5.37 13.14 -8.63
C ARG A 265 5.42 11.63 -8.55
N ALA A 266 4.65 11.01 -7.65
CA ALA A 266 4.60 9.55 -7.52
C ALA A 266 4.16 8.86 -8.82
N LYS A 267 3.11 9.36 -9.48
CA LYS A 267 2.64 8.85 -10.79
C LYS A 267 3.74 8.90 -11.84
N ARG A 268 4.40 10.06 -11.98
CA ARG A 268 5.52 10.26 -12.92
C ARG A 268 6.67 9.30 -12.65
N VAL A 269 7.06 9.13 -11.39
CA VAL A 269 8.15 8.20 -11.04
C VAL A 269 7.75 6.76 -11.38
N VAL A 270 6.53 6.33 -11.08
CA VAL A 270 6.03 4.99 -11.45
C VAL A 270 6.09 4.77 -12.97
N GLU A 271 5.64 5.73 -13.77
CA GLU A 271 5.69 5.66 -15.23
C GLU A 271 7.11 5.56 -15.77
N GLN A 272 8.02 6.36 -15.24
CA GLN A 272 9.36 6.52 -15.81
C GLN A 272 10.37 5.50 -15.30
N GLN A 273 10.22 5.05 -14.05
CA GLN A 273 11.29 4.38 -13.30
C GLN A 273 10.96 2.94 -12.92
N TYR A 274 9.69 2.60 -12.71
CA TYR A 274 9.31 1.26 -12.25
C TYR A 274 9.01 0.32 -13.41
N ALA A 275 9.60 -0.87 -13.40
CA ALA A 275 9.28 -1.93 -14.35
C ALA A 275 7.82 -2.37 -14.19
N VAL A 276 7.47 -2.88 -13.02
CA VAL A 276 6.11 -3.28 -12.66
C VAL A 276 5.80 -2.80 -11.24
N VAL A 277 4.62 -2.20 -11.08
CA VAL A 277 4.00 -1.94 -9.78
C VAL A 277 2.75 -2.79 -9.69
N GLY A 278 2.82 -3.87 -8.90
CA GLY A 278 1.74 -4.81 -8.71
C GLY A 278 0.65 -4.30 -7.78
N VAL A 279 -0.47 -5.02 -7.70
CA VAL A 279 -1.61 -4.77 -6.81
C VAL A 279 -1.86 -6.00 -5.95
N LEU A 280 -1.85 -5.85 -4.62
CA LEU A 280 -2.03 -6.97 -3.70
C LEU A 280 -3.39 -7.66 -3.83
N GLU A 281 -4.44 -6.91 -4.14
CA GLU A 281 -5.79 -7.46 -4.36
C GLU A 281 -5.92 -8.20 -5.69
N ASP A 282 -4.95 -8.04 -6.61
CA ASP A 282 -4.92 -8.67 -7.94
C ASP A 282 -3.56 -9.36 -8.17
N LEU A 283 -3.27 -10.37 -7.33
CA LEU A 283 -2.01 -11.09 -7.36
C LEU A 283 -1.78 -11.88 -8.64
N ASN A 284 -2.83 -12.37 -9.29
CA ASN A 284 -2.68 -13.10 -10.56
C ASN A 284 -2.11 -12.20 -11.65
N SER A 285 -2.75 -11.05 -11.88
CA SER A 285 -2.25 -10.04 -12.82
C SER A 285 -0.86 -9.55 -12.43
N THR A 286 -0.63 -9.33 -11.13
CA THR A 286 0.66 -8.88 -10.60
C THR A 286 1.79 -9.86 -10.91
N LEU A 287 1.64 -11.14 -10.57
CA LEU A 287 2.66 -12.16 -10.77
C LEU A 287 2.88 -12.45 -12.25
N LEU A 288 1.81 -12.42 -13.05
CA LEU A 288 1.90 -12.56 -14.50
C LEU A 288 2.66 -11.38 -15.13
N ALA A 289 2.38 -10.15 -14.74
CA ALA A 289 3.11 -8.98 -15.24
C ALA A 289 4.60 -9.05 -14.86
N PHE A 290 4.92 -9.45 -13.62
CA PHE A 290 6.30 -9.68 -13.21
C PHE A 290 6.99 -10.75 -14.06
N GLU A 291 6.33 -11.88 -14.32
CA GLU A 291 6.85 -12.95 -15.20
C GLU A 291 7.14 -12.46 -16.62
N ARG A 292 6.24 -11.66 -17.20
CA ARG A 292 6.34 -11.24 -18.61
C ARG A 292 7.32 -10.08 -18.82
N TYR A 293 7.36 -9.12 -17.90
CA TYR A 293 8.21 -7.92 -18.03
C TYR A 293 9.59 -8.07 -17.37
N ILE A 294 9.77 -9.03 -16.46
CA ILE A 294 11.00 -9.23 -15.69
C ILE A 294 11.36 -10.73 -15.58
N PRO A 295 11.41 -11.48 -16.71
CA PRO A 295 11.50 -12.94 -16.70
C PRO A 295 12.75 -13.48 -15.99
N ARG A 296 13.89 -12.76 -16.05
CA ARG A 296 15.14 -13.16 -15.38
C ARG A 296 14.94 -13.45 -13.89
N PHE A 297 14.08 -12.68 -13.22
CA PHE A 297 13.84 -12.77 -11.80
C PHE A 297 12.56 -13.55 -11.47
N PHE A 298 11.53 -13.45 -12.32
CA PHE A 298 10.19 -13.91 -11.97
C PHE A 298 9.69 -15.13 -12.73
N THR A 299 10.46 -15.75 -13.62
CA THR A 299 10.00 -16.95 -14.37
C THR A 299 9.38 -18.03 -13.46
N GLY A 300 8.08 -18.28 -13.65
CA GLY A 300 7.26 -19.22 -12.89
C GLY A 300 6.93 -18.80 -11.44
N ALA A 301 6.92 -17.50 -11.15
CA ALA A 301 6.40 -16.90 -9.92
C ALA A 301 4.93 -17.24 -9.67
N LEU A 302 4.07 -17.17 -10.69
CA LEU A 302 2.65 -17.48 -10.59
C LEU A 302 2.45 -18.93 -10.17
N LYS A 303 3.09 -19.86 -10.88
CA LYS A 303 3.06 -21.29 -10.56
C LYS A 303 3.54 -21.56 -9.13
N MET A 304 4.71 -21.03 -8.76
CA MET A 304 5.28 -21.21 -7.43
C MET A 304 4.37 -20.68 -6.31
N TYR A 305 3.75 -19.52 -6.52
CA TYR A 305 2.83 -18.94 -5.54
C TYR A 305 1.63 -19.84 -5.27
N TRP A 306 1.01 -20.37 -6.33
CA TRP A 306 -0.20 -21.20 -6.20
C TRP A 306 0.09 -22.62 -5.72
N GLU A 307 1.22 -23.22 -6.10
CA GLU A 307 1.63 -24.54 -5.61
C GLU A 307 1.93 -24.55 -4.11
N GLU A 308 2.43 -23.43 -3.57
CA GLU A 308 2.82 -23.30 -2.17
C GLU A 308 1.91 -22.38 -1.36
N LEU A 309 0.67 -22.17 -1.83
CA LEU A 309 -0.30 -21.24 -1.26
C LEU A 309 -0.49 -21.42 0.25
N ASN A 310 -0.48 -22.65 0.75
CA ASN A 310 -0.58 -22.95 2.18
C ASN A 310 0.56 -22.34 2.99
N THR A 311 1.77 -22.30 2.45
CA THR A 311 2.91 -21.66 3.09
C THR A 311 2.76 -20.15 3.08
N PHE A 312 2.43 -19.58 1.92
CA PHE A 312 2.28 -18.13 1.76
C PHE A 312 1.13 -17.54 2.58
N ASN A 313 0.02 -18.27 2.71
CA ASN A 313 -1.14 -17.86 3.50
C ASN A 313 -0.84 -17.73 5.00
N ARG A 314 0.20 -18.39 5.51
CA ARG A 314 0.56 -18.34 6.94
C ARG A 314 1.42 -17.13 7.30
N ILE A 315 2.10 -16.51 6.33
CA ILE A 315 3.12 -15.48 6.57
C ILE A 315 2.51 -14.18 7.08
N ASN A 316 1.42 -13.72 6.46
CA ASN A 316 0.83 -12.40 6.76
C ASN A 316 -0.44 -12.47 7.63
N ARG A 317 -0.76 -13.62 8.22
CA ARG A 317 -1.96 -13.77 9.05
C ARG A 317 -1.80 -12.99 10.34
N ASN A 318 -2.68 -12.01 10.53
CA ASN A 318 -2.84 -11.31 11.79
C ASN A 318 -4.21 -11.69 12.38
N HIS A 319 -4.22 -12.59 13.37
CA HIS A 319 -5.45 -13.05 14.03
C HIS A 319 -6.10 -11.98 14.91
N PHE A 320 -5.41 -10.86 15.16
CA PHE A 320 -5.87 -9.73 15.94
C PHE A 320 -6.44 -8.60 15.07
N LYS A 321 -6.40 -8.75 13.74
CA LYS A 321 -7.11 -7.85 12.82
C LYS A 321 -8.62 -8.14 12.95
N LEU A 322 -9.33 -7.27 13.63
CA LEU A 322 -10.79 -7.33 13.67
C LEU A 322 -11.38 -6.86 12.33
N PRO A 323 -12.57 -7.37 11.94
CA PRO A 323 -13.29 -6.83 10.80
C PRO A 323 -13.68 -5.37 11.06
N VAL A 324 -13.70 -4.57 10.00
CA VAL A 324 -14.13 -3.17 10.00
C VAL A 324 -15.27 -3.04 9.01
N SER A 325 -16.36 -2.41 9.41
CA SER A 325 -17.54 -2.16 8.61
C SER A 325 -17.24 -1.28 7.41
N GLU A 326 -17.98 -1.49 6.32
CA GLU A 326 -17.81 -0.64 5.13
C GLU A 326 -18.17 0.82 5.41
N ALA A 327 -19.11 1.11 6.32
CA ALA A 327 -19.45 2.48 6.71
C ALA A 327 -18.23 3.22 7.29
N VAL A 328 -17.49 2.60 8.22
CA VAL A 328 -16.26 3.17 8.78
C VAL A 328 -15.18 3.30 7.70
N LYS A 329 -15.04 2.30 6.82
CA LYS A 329 -14.09 2.42 5.70
C LYS A 329 -14.44 3.58 4.79
N GLN A 330 -15.71 3.86 4.53
CA GLN A 330 -16.11 5.01 3.71
C GLN A 330 -15.75 6.35 4.35
N ILE A 331 -15.85 6.47 5.68
CA ILE A 331 -15.38 7.67 6.41
C ILE A 331 -13.88 7.88 6.16
N VAL A 332 -13.08 6.81 6.25
CA VAL A 332 -11.63 6.90 6.00
C VAL A 332 -11.34 7.16 4.52
N ARG A 333 -12.06 6.52 3.59
CA ARG A 333 -11.89 6.73 2.13
C ARG A 333 -12.10 8.20 1.75
N ALA A 334 -13.04 8.90 2.39
CA ALA A 334 -13.27 10.33 2.16
C ALA A 334 -12.02 11.21 2.45
N ASN A 335 -11.12 10.75 3.33
CA ASN A 335 -9.88 11.45 3.69
C ASN A 335 -8.64 10.93 2.93
N PHE A 336 -8.78 9.90 2.09
CA PHE A 336 -7.68 9.24 1.35
C PHE A 336 -7.75 9.46 -0.16
N THR A 337 -8.43 10.50 -0.62
CA THR A 337 -8.76 10.70 -2.04
C THR A 337 -7.56 10.56 -3.00
N ARG A 338 -6.40 11.15 -2.70
CA ARG A 338 -5.18 11.07 -3.52
C ARG A 338 -4.44 9.75 -3.38
N GLU A 339 -4.47 9.14 -2.20
CA GLU A 339 -3.89 7.80 -2.02
C GLU A 339 -4.69 6.76 -2.81
N ILE A 340 -6.02 6.88 -2.86
CA ILE A 340 -6.91 6.03 -3.66
C ILE A 340 -6.67 6.29 -5.15
N GLU A 341 -6.56 7.56 -5.55
CA GLU A 341 -6.24 7.91 -6.94
C GLU A 341 -4.89 7.33 -7.39
N PHE A 342 -3.89 7.30 -6.52
CA PHE A 342 -2.60 6.65 -6.79
C PHE A 342 -2.72 5.13 -6.92
N TYR A 343 -3.48 4.50 -6.03
CA TYR A 343 -3.75 3.06 -6.07
C TYR A 343 -4.42 2.65 -7.39
N GLU A 344 -5.50 3.34 -7.77
CA GLU A 344 -6.22 3.05 -9.03
C GLU A 344 -5.35 3.33 -10.26
N PHE A 345 -4.52 4.36 -10.23
CA PHE A 345 -3.52 4.60 -11.28
C PHE A 345 -2.54 3.42 -11.43
N CYS A 346 -1.98 2.91 -10.33
CA CYS A 346 -1.08 1.75 -10.37
C CYS A 346 -1.79 0.50 -10.92
N LYS A 347 -3.05 0.28 -10.51
CA LYS A 347 -3.88 -0.82 -11.00
C LYS A 347 -4.18 -0.71 -12.48
N GLN A 348 -4.59 0.48 -12.94
CA GLN A 348 -4.81 0.76 -14.36
C GLN A 348 -3.55 0.52 -15.17
N ARG A 349 -2.39 0.99 -14.70
CA ARG A 349 -1.10 0.77 -15.36
C ARG A 349 -0.75 -0.73 -15.44
N LEU A 350 -0.97 -1.50 -14.37
CA LEU A 350 -0.76 -2.94 -14.36
C LEU A 350 -1.62 -3.64 -15.42
N HIS A 351 -2.90 -3.29 -15.49
CA HIS A 351 -3.82 -3.86 -16.48
C HIS A 351 -3.45 -3.44 -17.91
N LEU A 352 -3.04 -2.19 -18.12
CA LEU A 352 -2.56 -1.70 -19.41
C LEU A 352 -1.31 -2.45 -19.87
N GLN A 353 -0.36 -2.71 -18.96
CA GLN A 353 0.82 -3.53 -19.25
C GLN A 353 0.45 -4.93 -19.75
N LEU A 354 -0.56 -5.55 -19.14
CA LEU A 354 -1.02 -6.86 -19.55
C LEU A 354 -1.82 -6.84 -20.86
N LYS A 355 -2.68 -5.82 -21.07
CA LYS A 355 -3.38 -5.60 -22.36
C LYS A 355 -2.37 -5.43 -23.51
N ALA A 356 -1.30 -4.65 -23.28
CA ALA A 356 -0.28 -4.38 -24.28
C ALA A 356 0.40 -5.65 -24.80
N LEU A 357 0.51 -6.71 -23.99
CA LEU A 357 1.09 -8.00 -24.41
C LEU A 357 0.30 -8.67 -25.56
N ARG A 358 -0.96 -8.27 -25.81
CA ARG A 358 -1.85 -8.83 -26.85
C ARG A 358 -1.95 -10.36 -26.80
N ASP A 359 -1.80 -10.92 -25.61
CA ASP A 359 -1.86 -12.36 -25.37
C ASP A 359 -3.31 -12.74 -25.04
N PRO A 360 -4.02 -13.49 -25.91
CA PRO A 360 -5.44 -13.80 -25.73
C PRO A 360 -5.71 -14.74 -24.54
N SER A 361 -4.66 -15.35 -23.96
CA SER A 361 -4.79 -16.17 -22.75
C SER A 361 -4.91 -15.33 -21.47
N ILE A 362 -4.62 -14.03 -21.54
CA ILE A 362 -4.65 -13.13 -20.38
C ILE A 362 -6.08 -12.63 -20.16
N ILE A 363 -6.72 -13.12 -19.10
CA ILE A 363 -8.03 -12.66 -18.67
C ILE A 363 -7.84 -11.63 -17.56
N LEU A 364 -8.12 -10.36 -17.86
CA LEU A 364 -8.09 -9.28 -16.88
C LEU A 364 -9.40 -9.23 -16.07
N PRO A 365 -9.34 -8.82 -14.79
CA PRO A 365 -10.56 -8.54 -14.04
C PRO A 365 -11.38 -7.47 -14.76
N THR A 366 -12.64 -7.79 -15.12
CA THR A 366 -13.51 -6.81 -15.79
C THR A 366 -14.00 -5.77 -14.79
N HIS A 367 -14.12 -4.52 -15.25
CA HIS A 367 -14.60 -3.40 -14.44
C HIS A 367 -16.15 -3.45 -14.34
N LYS A 368 -16.73 -4.50 -13.74
CA LYS A 368 -18.17 -4.57 -13.43
C LYS A 368 -18.44 -4.85 -11.95
N GLN A 369 -18.99 -3.81 -11.30
CA GLN A 369 -19.82 -3.78 -10.09
C GLN A 369 -19.19 -4.14 -8.73
N THR A 370 -18.71 -3.11 -8.05
CA THR A 370 -19.10 -2.86 -6.64
C THR A 370 -20.62 -2.59 -6.60
N GLN A 371 -21.41 -3.64 -6.78
CA GLN A 371 -22.75 -3.73 -6.21
C GLN A 371 -22.74 -4.92 -5.28
N SER A 372 -23.20 -4.66 -4.05
CA SER A 372 -23.36 -5.63 -2.98
C SER A 372 -23.84 -6.99 -3.48
N THR A 373 -23.02 -8.03 -3.32
CA THR A 373 -23.51 -9.39 -3.23
C THR A 373 -23.00 -10.00 -1.94
N HIS A 374 -23.89 -9.95 -0.94
CA HIS A 374 -24.07 -11.00 0.04
C HIS A 374 -23.83 -12.38 -0.58
N LEU A 375 -22.87 -13.14 -0.07
CA LEU A 375 -23.01 -14.59 0.03
C LEU A 375 -22.35 -15.05 1.33
N TYR A 376 -23.16 -15.04 2.39
CA TYR A 376 -23.11 -16.08 3.40
C TYR A 376 -23.54 -17.39 2.73
N ASN A 377 -22.66 -18.39 2.66
CA ASN A 377 -22.89 -19.68 3.34
C ASN A 377 -21.85 -20.74 2.97
N ASN A 378 -21.39 -21.39 4.05
CA ASN A 378 -21.05 -22.81 4.20
C ASN A 378 -19.91 -23.39 3.35
N MET A 379 -18.81 -23.73 4.03
CA MET A 379 -18.46 -25.13 4.26
C MET A 379 -17.43 -25.25 5.39
N VAL A 380 -17.74 -26.22 6.25
CA VAL A 380 -17.06 -26.83 7.41
C VAL A 380 -15.56 -26.64 7.53
#